data_AF-A0A960VFV7-F1
#
_entry.id   AF-A0A960VFV7-F1
#
_cell.length_a   1.000
_cell.length_b   1.000
_cell.length_c   1.000
_cell.angle_alpha   90.00
_cell.angle_beta   90.00
_cell.angle_gamma   90.00
#
_symmetry.space_group_name_H-M   'P 1'
#
loop_
_entity.id
_entity.type
_entity.pdbx_description
1 polymer ?
#
loop_
_entity_poly.entity_id
_entity_poly.type
_entity_poly.pdbx_seq_one_letter_code
_entity_poly.pdbx_strand_id
1 'polypeptide(L)'
;MRSFLYPLGLIATFLFGLRFLLQWFLSEKKKESVVPKSFWKISLCANFIMVIHSLIQLQFPVGMIQTMNGTIAWRNLDLMREKPKRLSTVFGILMLLFLCVIALFLIQGFTWMRLPIPPWSGTEKEKISFLWHFVGSFGLTLFASRFWVQWWLAEKSLKSHLGKSFWWMSLIGASIGIVYFIRLGDLVNILGYGTGVFPYLRNLFLIKKKTQSLSPAKNSLFFFAGEKSGDVLGGELLNKIRDRNKEIHLYGIGGEHMEQAGLDLMGGIEEFQVMGISGVIKKLPSLLNSLKKIKKRILRDNPKGVVLIDYADFNMKLAKSLRKGGYAGKIVHYVAPSIWVWRKGRIKELAKRLDLLLTILPFEKKYFAHTTLPVKYVGHPLIQAIEEHSYVSDWKERCGLDGKKPILSIFPGSRKSEIENNLLIQLKSVKQMDQSLQVALSIANPKLEPLITQIVKQSGFHWGKEIFFVPSLFRYELMRESHTAIATCGTVIFELGLLNTPTVVTYGLTHLNYFLGRYAFRIVLPAYSLVNIITKETVFPEFIHKELNIREIQIALNELIHHSAAREKAFLGCKKMQQILSKKNASSEAARSILEIVK
;
A
#
# COMPACT_ATOMS: atom_id res chain seq x y z
N MET A 1 -8.23 -9.24 -66.12
CA MET A 1 -7.10 -9.32 -65.16
C MET A 1 -7.54 -9.34 -63.68
N ARG A 2 -8.41 -8.43 -63.20
CA ARG A 2 -8.83 -8.38 -61.77
C ARG A 2 -9.50 -9.67 -61.25
N SER A 3 -10.28 -10.36 -62.08
CA SER A 3 -10.94 -11.62 -61.70
C SER A 3 -9.96 -12.77 -61.44
N PHE A 4 -8.80 -12.77 -62.11
CA PHE A 4 -7.76 -13.80 -61.95
C PHE A 4 -7.01 -13.70 -60.61
N LEU A 5 -7.00 -12.51 -60.00
CA LEU A 5 -6.30 -12.23 -58.74
C LEU A 5 -7.23 -12.23 -57.51
N TYR A 6 -8.52 -12.49 -57.70
CA TYR A 6 -9.50 -12.69 -56.63
C TYR A 6 -9.08 -13.79 -55.62
N PRO A 7 -8.43 -14.91 -56.02
CA PRO A 7 -7.93 -15.91 -55.08
C PRO A 7 -6.96 -15.37 -54.02
N LEU A 8 -6.27 -14.25 -54.25
CA LEU A 8 -5.36 -13.66 -53.26
C LEU A 8 -6.09 -13.25 -51.97
N GLY A 9 -7.30 -12.69 -52.09
CA GLY A 9 -8.12 -12.33 -50.93
C GLY A 9 -8.56 -13.56 -50.12
N LEU A 10 -8.89 -14.66 -50.82
CA LEU A 10 -9.24 -15.94 -50.20
C LEU A 10 -8.02 -16.55 -49.48
N ILE A 11 -6.85 -16.56 -50.13
CA ILE A 11 -5.60 -17.05 -49.54
C ILE A 11 -5.26 -16.29 -48.26
N ALA A 12 -5.33 -14.96 -48.29
CA ALA A 12 -5.09 -14.16 -47.09
C ALA A 12 -6.08 -14.45 -45.96
N THR A 13 -7.37 -14.60 -46.30
CA THR A 13 -8.41 -14.94 -45.32
C THR A 13 -8.15 -16.31 -44.69
N PHE A 14 -7.76 -17.29 -45.49
CA PHE A 14 -7.36 -18.61 -45.01
C PHE A 14 -6.15 -18.54 -44.06
N LEU A 15 -5.11 -17.79 -44.41
CA LEU A 15 -3.94 -17.59 -43.55
C LEU A 15 -4.31 -16.92 -42.21
N PHE A 16 -5.24 -15.97 -42.20
CA PHE A 16 -5.72 -15.35 -40.97
C PHE A 16 -6.46 -16.32 -40.05
N GLY A 17 -7.15 -17.32 -40.61
CA GLY A 17 -7.74 -18.43 -39.84
C GLY A 17 -6.68 -19.41 -39.33
N LEU A 18 -5.79 -19.84 -40.22
CA LEU A 18 -4.73 -20.82 -39.94
C LEU A 18 -3.85 -20.41 -38.76
N ARG A 19 -3.49 -19.13 -38.64
CA ARG A 19 -2.69 -18.64 -37.49
C ARG A 19 -3.36 -18.91 -36.14
N PHE A 20 -4.69 -18.76 -36.04
CA PHE A 20 -5.41 -18.96 -34.78
C PHE A 20 -5.55 -20.45 -34.46
N LEU A 21 -5.74 -21.30 -35.46
CA LEU A 21 -5.71 -22.75 -35.29
C LEU A 21 -4.35 -23.21 -34.76
N LEU A 22 -3.26 -22.79 -35.40
CA LEU A 22 -1.90 -23.12 -34.95
C LEU A 22 -1.61 -22.61 -33.53
N GLN A 23 -2.03 -21.38 -33.23
CA GLN A 23 -1.90 -20.80 -31.90
C GLN A 23 -2.68 -21.60 -30.85
N TRP A 24 -3.90 -22.03 -31.18
CA TRP A 24 -4.73 -22.83 -30.30
C TRP A 24 -4.11 -24.19 -30.03
N PHE A 25 -3.72 -24.95 -31.05
CA PHE A 25 -3.06 -26.26 -30.89
C PHE A 25 -1.81 -26.18 -30.01
N LEU A 26 -0.98 -25.14 -30.21
CA LEU A 26 0.21 -24.93 -29.39
C LEU A 26 -0.12 -24.53 -27.96
N SER A 27 -1.21 -23.80 -27.75
CA SER A 27 -1.68 -23.41 -26.41
C SER A 27 -2.26 -24.58 -25.64
N GLU A 28 -2.95 -25.51 -26.31
CA GLU A 28 -3.36 -26.79 -25.70
C GLU A 28 -2.14 -27.62 -25.31
N LYS A 29 -1.19 -27.79 -26.23
CA LYS A 29 0.03 -28.58 -25.98
C LYS A 29 0.80 -28.05 -24.77
N LYS A 30 0.85 -26.73 -24.59
CA LYS A 30 1.54 -26.07 -23.46
C LYS A 30 0.65 -25.83 -22.23
N LYS A 31 -0.64 -26.18 -22.28
CA LYS A 31 -1.65 -25.87 -21.25
C LYS A 31 -1.64 -24.39 -20.81
N GLU A 32 -1.28 -23.50 -21.73
CA GLU A 32 -1.12 -22.06 -21.51
C GLU A 32 -1.46 -21.31 -22.80
N SER A 33 -2.11 -20.15 -22.69
CA SER A 33 -2.30 -19.23 -23.83
C SER A 33 -0.95 -18.67 -24.29
N VAL A 34 -0.35 -19.28 -25.31
CA VAL A 34 0.92 -18.86 -25.90
C VAL A 34 0.73 -18.28 -27.29
N VAL A 35 1.65 -17.42 -27.72
CA VAL A 35 1.64 -16.81 -29.05
C VAL A 35 2.95 -17.17 -29.75
N PRO A 36 2.94 -18.14 -30.68
CA PRO A 36 4.17 -18.57 -31.32
C PRO A 36 4.67 -17.56 -32.36
N LYS A 37 5.97 -17.58 -32.68
CA LYS A 37 6.53 -16.77 -33.78
C LYS A 37 5.79 -17.02 -35.11
N SER A 38 5.35 -18.26 -35.35
CA SER A 38 4.57 -18.62 -36.55
C SER A 38 3.26 -17.84 -36.66
N PHE A 39 2.59 -17.54 -35.55
CA PHE A 39 1.36 -16.73 -35.55
C PHE A 39 1.58 -15.37 -36.21
N TRP A 40 2.66 -14.68 -35.82
CA TRP A 40 2.97 -13.36 -36.34
C TRP A 40 3.58 -13.39 -37.74
N LYS A 41 4.38 -14.42 -38.08
CA LYS A 41 4.87 -14.61 -39.47
C LYS A 41 3.72 -14.80 -40.46
N ILE A 42 2.76 -15.67 -40.13
CA ILE A 42 1.57 -15.91 -40.95
C ILE A 42 0.72 -14.64 -41.02
N SER A 43 0.56 -13.93 -39.89
CA SER A 43 -0.16 -12.64 -39.87
C SER A 43 0.49 -11.62 -40.80
N LEU A 44 1.82 -11.48 -40.78
CA LEU A 44 2.54 -10.54 -41.61
C LEU A 44 2.37 -10.87 -43.11
N CYS A 45 2.48 -12.14 -43.47
CA CYS A 45 2.26 -12.63 -44.83
C CYS A 45 0.82 -12.37 -45.30
N ALA A 46 -0.18 -12.70 -44.49
CA ALA A 46 -1.59 -12.48 -44.82
C ALA A 46 -1.92 -10.98 -45.00
N ASN A 47 -1.40 -10.11 -44.12
CA ASN A 47 -1.56 -8.66 -44.25
C ASN A 47 -0.94 -8.14 -45.55
N PHE A 48 0.26 -8.60 -45.89
CA PHE A 48 0.94 -8.21 -47.13
C PHE A 48 0.14 -8.61 -48.38
N ILE A 49 -0.35 -9.86 -48.43
CA ILE A 49 -1.21 -10.34 -49.52
C ILE A 49 -2.49 -9.48 -49.60
N MET A 50 -3.09 -9.11 -48.47
CA MET A 50 -4.27 -8.24 -48.47
C MET A 50 -3.99 -6.81 -48.93
N VAL A 51 -2.80 -6.24 -48.66
CA VAL A 51 -2.43 -4.93 -49.19
C VAL A 51 -2.36 -5.00 -50.71
N ILE A 52 -1.72 -6.03 -51.27
CA ILE A 52 -1.67 -6.25 -52.72
C ILE A 52 -3.08 -6.42 -53.30
N HIS A 53 -3.90 -7.27 -52.68
CA HIS A 53 -5.29 -7.47 -53.08
C HIS A 53 -6.08 -6.15 -53.04
N SER A 54 -5.87 -5.32 -52.02
CA SER A 54 -6.56 -4.03 -51.90
C SER A 54 -6.16 -3.04 -52.99
N LEU A 55 -4.90 -3.04 -53.42
CA LEU A 55 -4.44 -2.22 -54.54
C LEU A 55 -5.11 -2.66 -55.85
N ILE A 56 -5.15 -3.97 -56.12
CA ILE A 56 -5.80 -4.54 -57.31
C ILE A 56 -7.29 -4.16 -57.36
N GLN A 57 -7.96 -4.19 -56.21
CA GLN A 57 -9.39 -3.88 -56.06
C GLN A 57 -9.68 -2.38 -55.87
N LEU A 58 -8.65 -1.52 -55.81
CA LEU A 58 -8.77 -0.10 -55.49
C LEU A 58 -9.52 0.18 -54.17
N GLN A 59 -9.25 -0.63 -53.14
CA GLN A 59 -9.84 -0.54 -51.80
C GLN A 59 -8.89 0.16 -50.81
N PHE A 60 -8.79 1.48 -50.91
CA PHE A 60 -7.87 2.28 -50.09
C PHE A 60 -7.96 2.03 -48.57
N PRO A 61 -9.15 2.03 -47.94
CA PRO A 61 -9.25 1.80 -46.48
C PRO A 61 -8.72 0.42 -46.06
N VAL A 62 -8.94 -0.60 -46.90
CA VAL A 62 -8.44 -1.96 -46.65
C VAL A 62 -6.91 -1.96 -46.70
N GLY A 63 -6.31 -1.32 -47.70
CA GLY A 63 -4.85 -1.20 -47.80
C GLY A 63 -4.23 -0.54 -46.57
N MET A 64 -4.80 0.55 -46.09
CA MET A 64 -4.31 1.26 -44.91
C MET A 64 -4.41 0.42 -43.63
N ILE A 65 -5.56 -0.20 -43.39
CA ILE A 65 -5.80 -1.06 -42.21
C ILE A 65 -4.82 -2.24 -42.21
N GLN A 66 -4.63 -2.90 -43.35
CA GLN A 66 -3.79 -4.09 -43.43
C GLN A 66 -2.30 -3.75 -43.38
N THR A 67 -1.90 -2.57 -43.87
CA THR A 67 -0.53 -2.05 -43.68
C THR A 67 -0.22 -1.87 -42.21
N MET A 68 -1.14 -1.29 -41.45
CA MET A 68 -0.99 -1.11 -40.01
C MET A 68 -0.99 -2.43 -39.24
N ASN A 69 -1.91 -3.35 -39.55
CA ASN A 69 -1.94 -4.69 -38.97
C ASN A 69 -0.64 -5.47 -39.29
N GLY A 70 -0.09 -5.28 -40.48
CA GLY A 70 1.22 -5.79 -40.89
C GLY A 70 2.33 -5.25 -40.00
N THR A 71 2.36 -3.94 -39.76
CA THR A 71 3.32 -3.32 -38.84
C THR A 71 3.17 -3.84 -37.40
N ILE A 72 1.94 -4.03 -36.90
CA ILE A 72 1.71 -4.63 -35.58
C ILE A 72 2.26 -6.07 -35.54
N ALA A 73 2.05 -6.86 -36.59
CA ALA A 73 2.56 -8.23 -36.66
C ALA A 73 4.09 -8.27 -36.70
N TRP A 74 4.71 -7.41 -37.51
CA TRP A 74 6.16 -7.25 -37.57
C TRP A 74 6.73 -6.78 -36.23
N ARG A 75 6.09 -5.80 -35.58
CA ARG A 75 6.52 -5.30 -34.28
C ARG A 75 6.46 -6.38 -33.21
N ASN A 76 5.43 -7.20 -33.20
CA ASN A 76 5.35 -8.32 -32.28
C ASN A 76 6.46 -9.36 -32.53
N LEU A 77 6.93 -9.57 -33.77
CA LEU A 77 8.11 -10.38 -34.06
C LEU A 77 9.41 -9.72 -33.56
N ASP A 78 9.52 -8.40 -33.68
CA ASP A 78 10.67 -7.62 -33.21
C ASP A 78 10.75 -7.64 -31.67
N LEU A 79 9.62 -7.54 -30.96
CA LEU A 79 9.51 -7.71 -29.50
C LEU A 79 9.89 -9.11 -29.00
N MET A 80 9.99 -10.11 -29.88
CA MET A 80 10.47 -11.47 -29.56
C MET A 80 11.97 -11.65 -29.79
N ARG A 81 12.71 -10.58 -30.14
CA ARG A 81 14.17 -10.57 -30.24
C ARG A 81 14.78 -10.14 -28.89
N GLU A 82 16.05 -10.45 -28.67
CA GLU A 82 16.77 -10.04 -27.45
C GLU A 82 16.86 -8.52 -27.30
N LYS A 83 17.03 -7.80 -28.42
CA LYS A 83 17.12 -6.34 -28.47
C LYS A 83 16.08 -5.78 -29.46
N PRO A 84 14.85 -5.50 -29.02
CA PRO A 84 13.82 -4.92 -29.88
C PRO A 84 14.15 -3.46 -30.24
N LYS A 85 13.67 -3.00 -31.39
CA LYS A 85 13.85 -1.60 -31.82
C LYS A 85 13.05 -0.63 -30.95
N ARG A 86 13.45 0.63 -30.95
CA ARG A 86 12.72 1.70 -30.25
C ARG A 86 11.38 1.95 -30.93
N LEU A 87 10.40 2.39 -30.14
CA LEU A 87 9.05 2.68 -30.63
C LEU A 87 9.04 3.77 -31.73
N SER A 88 9.93 4.75 -31.64
CA SER A 88 10.11 5.78 -32.68
C SER A 88 10.47 5.18 -34.05
N THR A 89 11.32 4.15 -34.08
CA THR A 89 11.67 3.44 -35.33
C THR A 89 10.46 2.72 -35.92
N VAL A 90 9.59 2.17 -35.07
CA VAL A 90 8.35 1.50 -35.50
C VAL A 90 7.39 2.51 -36.14
N PHE A 91 7.21 3.68 -35.54
CA PHE A 91 6.41 4.75 -36.11
C PHE A 91 6.99 5.26 -37.44
N GLY A 92 8.32 5.38 -37.54
CA GLY A 92 8.98 5.74 -38.80
C GLY A 92 8.69 4.73 -39.92
N ILE A 93 8.79 3.43 -39.64
CA ILE A 93 8.47 2.36 -40.61
C ILE A 93 6.98 2.41 -41.00
N LEU A 94 6.07 2.59 -40.04
CA LEU A 94 4.64 2.68 -40.30
C LEU A 94 4.32 3.85 -41.24
N MET A 95 4.91 5.03 -40.99
CA MET A 95 4.73 6.22 -41.81
C MET A 95 5.26 6.02 -43.22
N LEU A 96 6.45 5.43 -43.37
CA LEU A 96 6.99 5.11 -44.68
C LEU A 96 6.06 4.18 -45.47
N LEU A 97 5.59 3.09 -44.85
CA LEU A 97 4.68 2.15 -45.50
C LEU A 97 3.34 2.80 -45.88
N PHE A 98 2.79 3.65 -45.02
CA PHE A 98 1.58 4.42 -45.32
C PHE A 98 1.78 5.33 -46.53
N LEU A 99 2.88 6.08 -46.58
CA LEU A 99 3.20 6.95 -47.72
C LEU A 99 3.35 6.15 -49.02
N CYS A 100 4.02 4.99 -48.99
CA CYS A 100 4.13 4.11 -50.15
C CYS A 100 2.76 3.63 -50.64
N VAL A 101 1.89 3.17 -49.73
CA VAL A 101 0.55 2.70 -50.10
C VAL A 101 -0.30 3.85 -50.66
N ILE A 102 -0.30 5.02 -50.01
CA ILE A 102 -1.00 6.22 -50.48
C ILE A 102 -0.51 6.60 -51.89
N ALA A 103 0.80 6.63 -52.14
CA ALA A 103 1.35 6.94 -53.45
C ALA A 103 0.87 5.96 -54.53
N LEU A 104 0.87 4.65 -54.24
CA LEU A 104 0.38 3.63 -55.18
C LEU A 104 -1.11 3.81 -55.51
N PHE A 105 -1.94 4.20 -54.54
CA PHE A 105 -3.35 4.49 -54.76
C PHE A 105 -3.56 5.78 -55.55
N LEU A 106 -2.78 6.83 -55.30
CA LEU A 106 -2.83 8.09 -56.05
C LEU A 106 -2.48 7.88 -57.53
N ILE A 107 -1.44 7.09 -57.83
CA ILE A 107 -1.03 6.76 -59.20
C ILE A 107 -2.15 6.05 -59.97
N GLN A 108 -2.95 5.21 -59.30
CA GLN A 108 -3.99 4.41 -59.94
C GLN A 108 -5.35 5.12 -60.07
N GLY A 109 -5.51 6.32 -59.49
CA GLY A 109 -6.79 7.03 -59.40
C GLY A 109 -7.81 6.26 -58.55
N PHE A 110 -7.90 6.59 -57.26
CA PHE A 110 -8.79 5.87 -56.33
C PHE A 110 -10.01 6.69 -55.91
N THR A 111 -11.16 6.02 -55.79
CA THR A 111 -12.33 6.54 -55.08
C THR A 111 -12.28 6.09 -53.62
N TRP A 112 -12.54 7.01 -52.69
CA TRP A 112 -12.32 6.83 -51.25
C TRP A 112 -13.08 5.61 -50.66
N MET A 113 -14.26 5.32 -51.19
CA MET A 113 -15.07 4.16 -50.82
C MET A 113 -15.62 3.48 -52.08
N ARG A 114 -14.92 2.43 -52.54
CA ARG A 114 -15.48 1.52 -53.53
C ARG A 114 -16.08 0.31 -52.83
N LEU A 115 -17.40 0.16 -52.91
CA LEU A 115 -18.09 -1.03 -52.39
C LEU A 115 -17.63 -2.27 -53.18
N PRO A 116 -17.29 -3.38 -52.51
CA PRO A 116 -16.98 -4.63 -53.21
C PRO A 116 -18.22 -5.09 -53.97
N ILE A 117 -18.05 -5.36 -55.26
CA ILE A 117 -19.05 -6.03 -56.10
C ILE A 117 -18.60 -7.49 -56.19
N PRO A 118 -19.25 -8.42 -55.48
CA PRO A 118 -18.95 -9.83 -55.64
C PRO A 118 -19.19 -10.25 -57.09
N PRO A 119 -18.38 -11.17 -57.66
CA PRO A 119 -18.60 -11.66 -59.02
C PRO A 119 -19.96 -12.36 -59.22
N TRP A 120 -20.67 -12.68 -58.14
CA TRP A 120 -21.99 -13.32 -58.13
C TRP A 120 -23.17 -12.38 -57.78
N SER A 121 -22.95 -11.07 -57.61
CA SER A 121 -24.05 -10.18 -57.19
C SER A 121 -24.95 -9.76 -58.37
N GLY A 122 -25.80 -10.67 -58.81
CA GLY A 122 -27.11 -10.32 -59.37
C GLY A 122 -28.13 -10.36 -58.25
N THR A 123 -28.63 -9.18 -57.83
CA THR A 123 -29.93 -8.87 -57.19
C THR A 123 -29.79 -7.64 -56.28
N GLU A 124 -30.80 -6.77 -56.31
CA GLU A 124 -30.96 -5.60 -55.44
C GLU A 124 -30.78 -5.97 -53.97
N LYS A 125 -29.92 -5.24 -53.25
CA LYS A 125 -29.71 -5.45 -51.80
C LYS A 125 -30.88 -4.82 -51.03
N GLU A 126 -31.53 -5.61 -50.17
CA GLU A 126 -32.48 -5.09 -49.18
C GLU A 126 -31.88 -3.89 -48.41
N LYS A 127 -32.68 -2.83 -48.22
CA LYS A 127 -32.30 -1.70 -47.36
C LYS A 127 -32.21 -2.17 -45.90
N ILE A 128 -31.00 -2.35 -45.40
CA ILE A 128 -30.72 -2.71 -44.00
C ILE A 128 -31.09 -1.52 -43.10
N SER A 129 -31.86 -1.75 -42.03
CA SER A 129 -32.24 -0.70 -41.07
C SER A 129 -31.00 -0.04 -40.42
N PHE A 130 -31.16 1.20 -39.95
CA PHE A 130 -30.12 1.91 -39.22
C PHE A 130 -29.59 1.12 -38.00
N LEU A 131 -30.48 0.46 -37.26
CA LEU A 131 -30.12 -0.36 -36.09
C LEU A 131 -29.12 -1.46 -36.48
N TRP A 132 -29.39 -2.19 -37.57
CA TRP A 132 -28.52 -3.26 -38.03
C TRP A 132 -27.18 -2.75 -38.56
N HIS A 133 -27.15 -1.58 -39.21
CA HIS A 133 -25.89 -0.91 -39.56
C HIS A 133 -25.07 -0.55 -38.31
N PHE A 134 -25.71 -0.01 -37.28
CA PHE A 134 -25.03 0.31 -36.02
C PHE A 134 -24.46 -0.93 -35.34
N VAL A 135 -25.25 -2.01 -35.22
CA VAL A 135 -24.83 -3.29 -34.62
C VAL A 135 -23.64 -3.88 -35.37
N GLY A 136 -23.73 -3.96 -36.71
CA GLY A 136 -22.65 -4.46 -37.55
C GLY A 136 -21.38 -3.63 -37.40
N SER A 137 -21.51 -2.29 -37.47
CA SER A 137 -20.37 -1.37 -37.35
C SER A 137 -19.70 -1.48 -35.99
N PHE A 138 -20.48 -1.48 -34.91
CA PHE A 138 -19.98 -1.64 -33.55
C PHE A 138 -19.24 -2.97 -33.35
N GLY A 139 -19.84 -4.09 -33.80
CA GLY A 139 -19.23 -5.41 -33.72
C GLY A 139 -17.89 -5.48 -34.46
N LEU A 140 -17.85 -4.97 -35.70
CA LEU A 140 -16.66 -4.93 -36.54
C LEU A 140 -15.57 -4.02 -35.97
N THR A 141 -15.92 -2.83 -35.46
CA THR A 141 -14.97 -1.91 -34.82
C THR A 141 -14.40 -2.50 -33.54
N LEU A 142 -15.23 -3.10 -32.69
CA LEU A 142 -14.78 -3.78 -31.47
C LEU A 142 -13.85 -4.95 -31.82
N PHE A 143 -14.21 -5.72 -32.85
CA PHE A 143 -13.37 -6.80 -33.35
C PHE A 143 -12.02 -6.21 -33.81
N ALA A 144 -11.99 -5.26 -34.74
CA ALA A 144 -10.74 -4.70 -35.29
C ALA A 144 -9.84 -4.03 -34.24
N SER A 145 -10.42 -3.32 -33.28
CA SER A 145 -9.67 -2.59 -32.23
C SER A 145 -8.84 -3.48 -31.31
N ARG A 146 -9.08 -4.80 -31.29
CA ARG A 146 -8.31 -5.75 -30.47
C ARG A 146 -6.80 -5.70 -30.72
N PHE A 147 -6.37 -5.51 -31.96
CA PHE A 147 -4.94 -5.46 -32.31
C PHE A 147 -4.28 -4.16 -31.86
N TRP A 148 -5.04 -3.07 -31.82
CA TRP A 148 -4.58 -1.79 -31.27
C TRP A 148 -4.39 -1.86 -29.76
N VAL A 149 -5.40 -2.38 -29.05
CA VAL A 149 -5.31 -2.60 -27.60
C VAL A 149 -4.17 -3.56 -27.27
N GLN A 150 -3.99 -4.60 -28.08
CA GLN A 150 -2.86 -5.53 -27.94
C GLN A 150 -1.52 -4.84 -28.15
N TRP A 151 -1.36 -4.05 -29.21
CA TRP A 151 -0.11 -3.33 -29.50
C TRP A 151 0.26 -2.39 -28.34
N TRP A 152 -0.69 -1.58 -27.87
CA TRP A 152 -0.46 -0.68 -26.74
C TRP A 152 0.00 -1.41 -25.46
N LEU A 153 -0.65 -2.54 -25.14
CA LEU A 153 -0.27 -3.36 -23.99
C LEU A 153 1.09 -4.06 -24.19
N ALA A 154 1.42 -4.46 -25.41
CA ALA A 154 2.71 -5.06 -25.75
C ALA A 154 3.86 -4.06 -25.60
N GLU A 155 3.67 -2.80 -26.03
CA GLU A 155 4.68 -1.74 -25.83
C GLU A 155 4.88 -1.43 -24.34
N LYS A 156 3.79 -1.33 -23.57
CA LYS A 156 3.88 -1.07 -22.12
C LYS A 156 4.62 -2.17 -21.35
N SER A 157 4.58 -3.40 -21.85
CA SER A 157 5.21 -4.56 -21.21
C SER A 157 6.52 -4.99 -21.86
N LEU A 158 6.91 -4.36 -22.99
CA LEU A 158 8.01 -4.78 -23.86
C LEU A 158 7.99 -6.27 -24.19
N LYS A 159 6.80 -6.87 -24.28
CA LYS A 159 6.60 -8.31 -24.48
C LYS A 159 5.43 -8.58 -25.41
N SER A 160 5.66 -9.38 -26.46
CA SER A 160 4.58 -9.86 -27.31
C SER A 160 3.74 -10.91 -26.59
N HIS A 161 2.48 -10.59 -26.35
CA HIS A 161 1.50 -11.52 -25.79
C HIS A 161 0.07 -11.12 -26.18
N LEU A 162 -0.86 -12.09 -26.13
CA LEU A 162 -2.31 -11.87 -26.30
C LEU A 162 -3.00 -11.96 -24.94
N GLY A 163 -3.30 -10.79 -24.36
CA GLY A 163 -3.89 -10.68 -23.01
C GLY A 163 -5.40 -10.96 -22.96
N LYS A 164 -5.97 -10.93 -21.74
CA LYS A 164 -7.42 -11.15 -21.50
C LYS A 164 -8.32 -10.21 -22.35
N SER A 165 -7.94 -8.95 -22.47
CA SER A 165 -8.68 -7.94 -23.24
C SER A 165 -8.78 -8.33 -24.72
N PHE A 166 -7.69 -8.78 -25.32
CA PHE A 166 -7.67 -9.22 -26.72
C PHE A 166 -8.69 -10.34 -26.97
N TRP A 167 -8.71 -11.36 -26.12
CA TRP A 167 -9.60 -12.51 -26.31
C TRP A 167 -11.07 -12.16 -26.06
N TRP A 168 -11.37 -11.32 -25.06
CA TRP A 168 -12.74 -10.84 -24.83
C TRP A 168 -13.25 -9.99 -25.98
N MET A 169 -12.45 -9.06 -26.49
CA MET A 169 -12.81 -8.23 -27.65
C MET A 169 -13.01 -9.09 -28.91
N SER A 170 -12.17 -10.12 -29.09
CA SER A 170 -12.32 -11.08 -30.18
C SER A 170 -13.64 -11.84 -30.09
N LEU A 171 -13.98 -12.33 -28.90
CA LEU A 171 -15.20 -13.10 -28.66
C LEU A 171 -16.46 -12.25 -28.84
N ILE A 172 -16.52 -11.09 -28.19
CA ILE A 172 -17.69 -10.21 -28.24
C ILE A 172 -17.87 -9.65 -29.65
N GLY A 173 -16.79 -9.12 -30.24
CA GLY A 173 -16.83 -8.59 -31.61
C GLY A 173 -17.22 -9.65 -32.64
N ALA A 174 -16.70 -10.88 -32.52
CA ALA A 174 -17.09 -11.97 -33.40
C ALA A 174 -18.54 -12.40 -33.21
N SER A 175 -19.02 -12.49 -31.97
CA SER A 175 -20.41 -12.87 -31.69
C SER A 175 -21.39 -11.86 -32.29
N ILE A 176 -21.13 -10.55 -32.11
CA ILE A 176 -21.95 -9.49 -32.69
C ILE A 176 -21.87 -9.52 -34.22
N GLY A 177 -20.67 -9.72 -34.78
CA GLY A 177 -20.45 -9.85 -36.22
C GLY A 177 -21.24 -11.01 -36.83
N ILE A 178 -21.21 -12.20 -36.22
CA ILE A 178 -21.96 -13.37 -36.68
C ILE A 178 -23.46 -13.07 -36.73
N VAL A 179 -24.02 -12.47 -35.67
CA VAL A 179 -25.45 -12.10 -35.64
C VAL A 179 -25.79 -11.11 -36.76
N TYR A 180 -24.92 -10.12 -36.99
CA TYR A 180 -25.07 -9.19 -38.10
C TYR A 180 -25.02 -9.88 -39.47
N PHE A 181 -24.06 -10.78 -39.71
CA PHE A 181 -23.93 -11.47 -41.00
C PHE A 181 -25.01 -12.52 -41.25
N ILE A 182 -25.57 -13.14 -40.21
CA ILE A 182 -26.79 -13.96 -40.30
C ILE A 182 -27.94 -13.11 -40.83
N ARG A 183 -28.13 -11.89 -40.31
CA ARG A 183 -29.18 -10.98 -40.81
C ARG A 183 -28.96 -10.59 -42.28
N LEU A 184 -27.71 -10.54 -42.74
CA LEU A 184 -27.36 -10.24 -44.12
C LEU A 184 -27.38 -11.44 -45.08
N GLY A 185 -27.53 -12.66 -44.57
CA GLY A 185 -27.38 -13.88 -45.38
C GLY A 185 -25.96 -14.10 -45.91
N ASP A 186 -24.94 -13.52 -45.27
CA ASP A 186 -23.54 -13.59 -45.73
C ASP A 186 -22.82 -14.80 -45.11
N LEU A 187 -22.95 -15.96 -45.78
CA LEU A 187 -22.37 -17.23 -45.32
C LEU A 187 -20.85 -17.17 -45.11
N VAL A 188 -20.13 -16.42 -45.94
CA VAL A 188 -18.66 -16.34 -45.88
C VAL A 188 -18.23 -15.66 -44.58
N ASN A 189 -18.85 -14.54 -44.25
CA ASN A 189 -18.54 -13.83 -43.02
C ASN A 189 -19.08 -14.54 -41.77
N ILE A 190 -20.20 -15.27 -41.86
CA ILE A 190 -20.67 -16.13 -40.75
C ILE A 190 -19.59 -17.16 -40.38
N LEU A 191 -19.07 -17.89 -41.38
CA LEU A 191 -18.04 -18.90 -41.16
C LEU A 191 -16.71 -18.27 -40.71
N GLY A 192 -16.31 -17.16 -41.33
CA GLY A 192 -15.07 -16.45 -41.01
C GLY A 192 -15.00 -15.99 -39.55
N TYR A 193 -16.07 -15.44 -39.02
CA TYR A 193 -16.12 -15.00 -37.61
C TYR A 193 -16.42 -16.17 -36.66
N GLY A 194 -17.19 -17.17 -37.09
CA GLY A 194 -17.55 -18.36 -36.30
C GLY A 194 -16.37 -19.24 -35.94
N THR A 195 -15.47 -19.50 -36.88
CA THR A 195 -14.30 -20.39 -36.69
C THR A 195 -13.35 -19.92 -35.57
N GLY A 196 -13.31 -18.61 -35.28
CA GLY A 196 -12.47 -18.04 -34.23
C GLY A 196 -13.03 -18.19 -32.81
N VAL A 197 -14.35 -18.35 -32.65
CA VAL A 197 -15.04 -18.30 -31.34
C VAL A 197 -14.48 -19.34 -30.37
N PHE A 198 -14.27 -20.57 -30.83
CA PHE A 198 -13.78 -21.67 -30.00
C PHE A 198 -12.35 -21.41 -29.49
N PRO A 199 -11.35 -21.10 -30.35
CA PRO A 199 -10.03 -20.65 -29.90
C PRO A 199 -10.09 -19.50 -28.88
N TYR A 200 -11.01 -18.54 -29.03
CA TYR A 200 -11.10 -17.38 -28.13
C TYR A 200 -11.57 -17.80 -26.74
N LEU A 201 -12.67 -18.56 -26.65
CA LEU A 201 -13.19 -19.11 -25.40
C LEU A 201 -12.14 -19.96 -24.69
N ARG A 202 -11.44 -20.80 -25.45
CA ARG A 202 -10.48 -21.73 -24.88
C ARG A 202 -9.24 -21.03 -24.34
N ASN A 203 -8.72 -20.01 -25.03
CA ASN A 203 -7.63 -19.20 -24.50
C ASN A 203 -8.06 -18.41 -23.24
N LEU A 204 -9.28 -17.89 -23.18
CA LEU A 204 -9.81 -17.27 -21.94
C LEU A 204 -9.84 -18.26 -20.77
N PHE A 205 -10.25 -19.51 -21.03
CA PHE A 205 -10.23 -20.57 -20.03
C PHE A 205 -8.79 -20.89 -19.57
N LEU A 206 -7.84 -21.06 -20.49
CA LEU A 206 -6.44 -21.32 -20.16
C LEU A 206 -5.82 -20.18 -19.33
N ILE A 207 -6.12 -18.93 -19.66
CA ILE A 207 -5.64 -17.78 -18.88
C ILE A 207 -6.27 -17.77 -17.48
N LYS A 208 -7.56 -18.10 -17.35
CA LYS A 208 -8.23 -18.24 -16.04
C LYS A 208 -7.59 -19.36 -15.21
N LYS A 209 -7.38 -20.53 -15.82
CA LYS A 209 -6.74 -21.69 -15.19
C LYS A 209 -5.30 -21.39 -14.78
N LYS A 210 -4.50 -20.74 -15.63
CA LYS A 210 -3.14 -20.30 -15.28
C LYS A 210 -3.14 -19.24 -14.16
N THR A 211 -4.11 -18.32 -14.16
CA THR A 211 -4.29 -17.36 -13.04
C THR A 211 -4.61 -18.11 -11.73
N GLN A 212 -5.34 -19.23 -11.81
CA GLN A 212 -5.67 -20.09 -10.66
C GLN A 212 -4.52 -21.06 -10.29
N SER A 213 -3.70 -21.50 -11.24
CA SER A 213 -2.61 -22.47 -11.06
C SER A 213 -1.25 -21.83 -10.77
N LEU A 214 -1.10 -20.51 -10.96
CA LEU A 214 0.07 -19.73 -10.50
C LEU A 214 0.01 -19.40 -9.00
N SER A 215 -0.80 -20.13 -8.22
CA SER A 215 -0.63 -20.20 -6.76
C SER A 215 0.68 -20.93 -6.48
N PRO A 216 1.66 -20.22 -5.90
CA PRO A 216 1.94 -20.45 -4.48
C PRO A 216 2.16 -19.11 -3.73
N ALA A 217 1.89 -19.01 -2.43
CA ALA A 217 1.84 -20.07 -1.44
C ALA A 217 0.52 -20.09 -0.67
N LYS A 218 -0.15 -21.24 -0.66
CA LYS A 218 -1.23 -21.52 0.30
C LYS A 218 -0.76 -21.40 1.76
N ASN A 219 0.55 -21.24 2.01
CA ASN A 219 1.18 -21.05 3.32
C ASN A 219 2.01 -19.75 3.37
N SER A 220 1.39 -18.61 3.06
CA SER A 220 2.03 -17.29 3.25
C SER A 220 1.18 -16.33 4.08
N LEU A 221 1.86 -15.36 4.69
CA LEU A 221 1.27 -14.21 5.36
C LEU A 221 1.83 -12.93 4.78
N PHE A 222 0.95 -11.97 4.53
CA PHE A 222 1.34 -10.63 4.12
C PHE A 222 1.42 -9.70 5.33
N PHE A 223 2.47 -8.92 5.46
CA PHE A 223 2.63 -7.92 6.53
C PHE A 223 2.66 -6.50 5.99
N PHE A 224 2.14 -5.57 6.78
CA PHE A 224 2.25 -4.14 6.50
C PHE A 224 2.62 -3.37 7.77
N ALA A 225 3.77 -2.71 7.74
CA ALA A 225 4.15 -1.61 8.62
C ALA A 225 4.40 -0.35 7.77
N GLY A 226 3.86 0.79 8.20
CA GLY A 226 4.03 2.08 7.50
C GLY A 226 5.02 3.04 8.15
N GLU A 227 5.52 2.70 9.33
CA GLU A 227 6.35 3.57 10.18
C GLU A 227 7.41 2.75 10.94
N LYS A 228 8.43 3.44 11.45
CA LYS A 228 9.55 2.81 12.18
C LYS A 228 9.10 2.09 13.46
N SER A 229 8.10 2.61 14.17
CA SER A 229 7.51 1.94 15.33
C SER A 229 6.87 0.60 14.95
N GLY A 230 6.11 0.60 13.84
CA GLY A 230 5.50 -0.61 13.30
C GLY A 230 6.52 -1.63 12.77
N ASP A 231 7.65 -1.15 12.22
CA ASP A 231 8.76 -1.99 11.77
C ASP A 231 9.40 -2.76 12.93
N VAL A 232 9.76 -2.07 14.02
CA VAL A 232 10.34 -2.70 15.22
C VAL A 232 9.37 -3.75 15.80
N LEU A 233 8.09 -3.40 15.97
CA LEU A 233 7.06 -4.33 16.44
C LEU A 233 6.86 -5.52 15.48
N GLY A 234 6.95 -5.25 14.18
CA GLY A 234 6.86 -6.25 13.13
C GLY A 234 8.02 -7.24 13.18
N GLY A 235 9.26 -6.76 13.34
CA GLY A 235 10.46 -7.61 13.45
C GLY A 235 10.33 -8.62 14.60
N GLU A 236 9.98 -8.13 15.79
CA GLU A 236 9.74 -9.00 16.96
C GLU A 236 8.61 -10.02 16.73
N LEU A 237 7.51 -9.59 16.11
CA LEU A 237 6.42 -10.48 15.75
C LEU A 237 6.87 -11.57 14.77
N LEU A 238 7.62 -11.21 13.73
CA LEU A 238 8.10 -12.14 12.71
C LEU A 238 9.04 -13.17 13.32
N ASN A 239 9.97 -12.76 14.20
CA ASN A 239 10.82 -13.68 14.95
C ASN A 239 9.99 -14.74 15.69
N LYS A 240 8.98 -14.32 16.47
CA LYS A 240 8.08 -15.24 17.19
C LYS A 240 7.19 -16.09 16.29
N ILE A 241 6.88 -15.65 15.07
CA ILE A 241 6.18 -16.47 14.07
C ILE A 241 7.12 -17.55 13.52
N ARG A 242 8.37 -17.22 13.19
CA ARG A 242 9.34 -18.18 12.66
C ARG A 242 9.74 -19.23 13.69
N ASP A 243 9.84 -18.87 14.97
CA ASP A 243 10.05 -19.81 16.08
C ASP A 243 8.97 -20.90 16.11
N ARG A 244 7.75 -20.58 15.68
CA ARG A 244 6.58 -21.47 15.72
C ARG A 244 6.28 -22.17 14.39
N ASN A 245 6.64 -21.56 13.26
CA ASN A 245 6.41 -22.10 11.93
C ASN A 245 7.46 -21.59 10.95
N LYS A 246 8.49 -22.41 10.67
CA LYS A 246 9.59 -22.06 9.76
C LYS A 246 9.21 -22.11 8.28
N GLU A 247 8.15 -22.83 7.93
CA GLU A 247 7.74 -23.10 6.54
C GLU A 247 6.80 -22.03 5.97
N ILE A 248 6.31 -21.11 6.80
CA ILE A 248 5.40 -20.05 6.35
C ILE A 248 6.18 -18.95 5.65
N HIS A 249 5.76 -18.60 4.43
CA HIS A 249 6.38 -17.52 3.68
C HIS A 249 5.88 -16.16 4.19
N LEU A 250 6.80 -15.29 4.59
CA LEU A 250 6.50 -13.97 5.16
C LEU A 250 6.96 -12.92 4.14
N TYR A 251 6.05 -12.07 3.68
CA TYR A 251 6.36 -11.02 2.70
C TYR A 251 5.51 -9.78 2.93
N GLY A 252 5.95 -8.61 2.46
CA GLY A 252 5.13 -7.41 2.65
C GLY A 252 5.87 -6.09 2.59
N ILE A 253 5.33 -5.10 3.30
CA ILE A 253 5.94 -3.78 3.47
C ILE A 253 6.44 -3.70 4.92
N GLY A 254 7.71 -3.38 5.08
CA GLY A 254 8.41 -3.28 6.35
C GLY A 254 9.66 -2.42 6.20
N GLY A 255 10.36 -2.20 7.31
CA GLY A 255 11.67 -1.56 7.31
C GLY A 255 12.76 -2.60 7.59
N GLU A 256 13.89 -2.10 8.07
CA GLU A 256 15.10 -2.87 8.33
C GLU A 256 14.88 -3.99 9.36
N HIS A 257 14.11 -3.77 10.42
CA HIS A 257 13.91 -4.78 11.48
C HIS A 257 13.09 -5.96 10.96
N MET A 258 12.04 -5.69 10.16
CA MET A 258 11.25 -6.75 9.55
C MET A 258 12.03 -7.53 8.50
N GLU A 259 12.86 -6.84 7.70
CA GLU A 259 13.76 -7.49 6.73
C GLU A 259 14.75 -8.42 7.41
N GLN A 260 15.42 -7.96 8.47
CA GLN A 260 16.35 -8.77 9.27
C GLN A 260 15.67 -9.99 9.91
N ALA A 261 14.39 -9.87 10.30
CA ALA A 261 13.57 -10.97 10.80
C ALA A 261 13.12 -11.95 9.69
N GLY A 262 13.51 -11.73 8.43
CA GLY A 262 13.27 -12.62 7.30
C GLY A 262 12.00 -12.30 6.50
N LEU A 263 11.52 -11.06 6.50
CA LEU A 263 10.44 -10.61 5.62
C LEU A 263 10.96 -10.38 4.19
N ASP A 264 10.31 -11.00 3.19
CA ASP A 264 10.52 -10.66 1.78
C ASP A 264 9.87 -9.29 1.47
N LEU A 265 10.71 -8.26 1.34
CA LEU A 265 10.28 -6.88 1.13
C LEU A 265 9.74 -6.67 -0.29
N MET A 266 8.47 -6.27 -0.36
CA MET A 266 7.84 -5.70 -1.57
C MET A 266 8.15 -4.20 -1.72
N GLY A 267 8.50 -3.52 -0.64
CA GLY A 267 8.80 -2.10 -0.57
C GLY A 267 9.03 -1.64 0.86
N GLY A 268 9.70 -0.51 1.03
CA GLY A 268 10.09 0.03 2.33
C GLY A 268 9.09 1.01 2.95
N ILE A 269 9.28 1.31 4.24
CA ILE A 269 8.43 2.25 5.00
C ILE A 269 8.57 3.71 4.52
N GLU A 270 9.64 4.06 3.80
CA GLU A 270 9.94 5.43 3.33
C GLU A 270 8.83 5.97 2.40
N GLU A 271 8.17 5.08 1.65
CA GLU A 271 7.03 5.42 0.81
C GLU A 271 5.83 5.93 1.63
N PHE A 272 5.70 5.47 2.88
CA PHE A 272 4.55 5.70 3.76
C PHE A 272 4.83 6.73 4.86
N GLN A 273 6.10 7.08 5.10
CA GLN A 273 6.44 8.14 6.06
C GLN A 273 5.95 9.50 5.54
N VAL A 274 5.06 10.13 6.30
CA VAL A 274 4.53 11.45 6.02
C VAL A 274 4.71 12.34 7.24
N MET A 275 5.38 13.48 7.07
CA MET A 275 5.54 14.48 8.13
C MET A 275 4.55 15.63 7.91
N GLY A 276 3.65 15.85 8.89
CA GLY A 276 2.73 16.99 8.92
C GLY A 276 1.61 16.99 7.88
N ILE A 277 0.62 17.87 8.07
CA ILE A 277 -0.61 17.93 7.25
C ILE A 277 -0.31 18.28 5.78
N SER A 278 0.63 19.19 5.53
CA SER A 278 1.05 19.57 4.17
C SER A 278 1.77 18.44 3.43
N GLY A 279 2.53 17.60 4.16
CA GLY A 279 3.14 16.39 3.63
C GLY A 279 2.11 15.33 3.21
N VAL A 280 1.00 15.22 3.95
CA VAL A 280 -0.09 14.26 3.66
C VAL A 280 -0.75 14.55 2.32
N ILE A 281 -1.07 15.81 2.04
CA ILE A 281 -1.75 16.19 0.79
C ILE A 281 -0.84 15.90 -0.41
N LYS A 282 0.45 16.26 -0.32
CA LYS A 282 1.43 16.04 -1.42
C LYS A 282 1.68 14.54 -1.69
N LYS A 283 1.75 13.70 -0.64
CA LYS A 283 1.99 12.25 -0.80
C LYS A 283 0.72 11.43 -1.07
N LEU A 284 -0.48 12.01 -0.96
CA LEU A 284 -1.74 11.28 -1.15
C LEU A 284 -1.84 10.50 -2.48
N PRO A 285 -1.46 11.05 -3.66
CA PRO A 285 -1.47 10.29 -4.91
C PRO A 285 -0.55 9.07 -4.88
N SER A 286 0.63 9.22 -4.27
CA SER A 286 1.59 8.13 -4.10
C SER A 286 1.03 7.02 -3.21
N LEU A 287 0.45 7.39 -2.05
CA LEU A 287 -0.18 6.45 -1.13
C LEU A 287 -1.33 5.67 -1.80
N LEU A 288 -2.16 6.34 -2.62
CA LEU A 288 -3.22 5.68 -3.38
C LEU A 288 -2.66 4.71 -4.44
N ASN A 289 -1.53 5.03 -5.05
CA ASN A 289 -0.85 4.13 -5.98
C ASN A 289 -0.26 2.92 -5.26
N SER A 290 0.40 3.11 -4.12
CA SER A 290 0.93 2.00 -3.30
C SER A 290 -0.21 1.12 -2.78
N LEU A 291 -1.34 1.69 -2.36
CA LEU A 291 -2.56 0.95 -2.01
C LEU A 291 -3.03 0.05 -3.17
N LYS A 292 -3.06 0.56 -4.41
CA LYS A 292 -3.44 -0.22 -5.60
C LYS A 292 -2.44 -1.35 -5.88
N LYS A 293 -1.14 -1.08 -5.78
CA LYS A 293 -0.06 -2.08 -5.99
C LYS A 293 -0.17 -3.20 -4.95
N ILE A 294 -0.24 -2.86 -3.67
CA ILE A 294 -0.34 -3.80 -2.55
C ILE A 294 -1.61 -4.64 -2.69
N LYS A 295 -2.77 -4.02 -2.91
CA LYS A 295 -4.03 -4.73 -3.15
C LYS A 295 -3.89 -5.75 -4.29
N LYS A 296 -3.33 -5.34 -5.43
CA LYS A 296 -3.15 -6.20 -6.60
C LYS A 296 -2.24 -7.39 -6.28
N ARG A 297 -1.17 -7.17 -5.50
CA ARG A 297 -0.26 -8.22 -5.05
C ARG A 297 -0.98 -9.22 -4.12
N ILE A 298 -1.65 -8.73 -3.08
CA ILE A 298 -2.36 -9.58 -2.11
C ILE A 298 -3.45 -10.41 -2.81
N LEU A 299 -4.25 -9.80 -3.69
CA LEU A 299 -5.29 -10.53 -4.42
C LEU A 299 -4.74 -11.55 -5.42
N ARG A 300 -3.54 -11.32 -5.96
CA ARG A 300 -2.87 -12.26 -6.86
C ARG A 300 -2.28 -13.45 -6.10
N ASP A 301 -1.61 -13.16 -5.00
CA ASP A 301 -0.87 -14.17 -4.22
C ASP A 301 -1.80 -14.94 -3.25
N ASN A 302 -2.92 -14.32 -2.87
CA ASN A 302 -3.97 -14.84 -2.00
C ASN A 302 -3.42 -15.51 -0.71
N PRO A 303 -2.68 -14.76 0.14
CA PRO A 303 -2.09 -15.29 1.37
C PRO A 303 -3.16 -15.78 2.35
N LYS A 304 -2.79 -16.68 3.28
CA LYS A 304 -3.70 -17.16 4.35
C LYS A 304 -4.22 -16.01 5.20
N GLY A 305 -3.36 -15.03 5.44
CA GLY A 305 -3.69 -13.85 6.22
C GLY A 305 -2.89 -12.61 5.81
N VAL A 306 -3.45 -11.46 6.15
CA VAL A 306 -2.89 -10.12 6.04
C VAL A 306 -2.80 -9.55 7.45
N VAL A 307 -1.60 -9.21 7.90
CA VAL A 307 -1.32 -8.63 9.21
C VAL A 307 -0.97 -7.16 9.04
N LEU A 308 -1.81 -6.29 9.59
CA LEU A 308 -1.71 -4.84 9.51
C LEU A 308 -1.20 -4.32 10.85
N ILE A 309 -0.06 -3.64 10.87
CA ILE A 309 0.59 -3.20 12.12
C ILE A 309 0.40 -1.69 12.27
N ASP A 310 -0.24 -1.28 13.36
CA ASP A 310 -0.49 0.11 13.76
C ASP A 310 -1.14 0.94 12.62
N TYR A 311 -0.40 1.89 12.02
CA TYR A 311 -0.66 2.68 10.81
C TYR A 311 -2.11 2.72 10.27
N ALA A 312 -3.01 3.17 11.13
CA ALA A 312 -4.43 2.83 11.07
C ALA A 312 -5.18 3.36 9.84
N ASP A 313 -4.96 4.61 9.46
CA ASP A 313 -5.75 5.25 8.41
C ASP A 313 -5.52 4.58 7.04
N PHE A 314 -4.30 4.17 6.75
CA PHE A 314 -3.98 3.39 5.55
C PHE A 314 -4.45 1.94 5.68
N ASN A 315 -4.19 1.31 6.83
CA ASN A 315 -4.59 -0.08 7.12
C ASN A 315 -6.10 -0.29 6.97
N MET A 316 -6.92 0.65 7.45
CA MET A 316 -8.37 0.63 7.27
C MET A 316 -8.77 0.71 5.79
N LYS A 317 -8.12 1.58 5.00
CA LYS A 317 -8.37 1.69 3.55
C LYS A 317 -7.95 0.42 2.82
N LEU A 318 -6.83 -0.19 3.21
CA LEU A 318 -6.34 -1.44 2.64
C LEU A 318 -7.31 -2.59 2.95
N ALA A 319 -7.68 -2.81 4.21
CA ALA A 319 -8.64 -3.83 4.62
C ALA A 319 -9.99 -3.68 3.87
N LYS A 320 -10.51 -2.44 3.78
CA LYS A 320 -11.72 -2.14 3.00
C LYS A 320 -11.57 -2.50 1.52
N SER A 321 -10.44 -2.13 0.92
CA SER A 321 -10.16 -2.37 -0.49
C SER A 321 -9.99 -3.86 -0.81
N LEU A 322 -9.39 -4.63 0.11
CA LEU A 322 -9.21 -6.08 0.01
C LEU A 322 -10.57 -6.79 0.05
N ARG A 323 -11.42 -6.48 1.04
CA ARG A 323 -12.78 -7.05 1.13
C ARG A 323 -13.61 -6.72 -0.10
N LYS A 324 -13.61 -5.46 -0.56
CA LYS A 324 -14.27 -5.07 -1.82
C LYS A 324 -13.68 -5.79 -3.05
N GLY A 325 -12.42 -6.20 -3.00
CA GLY A 325 -11.75 -6.94 -4.05
C GLY A 325 -11.96 -8.46 -4.02
N GLY A 326 -12.78 -8.97 -3.08
CA GLY A 326 -13.05 -10.40 -2.95
C GLY A 326 -12.00 -11.18 -2.16
N TYR A 327 -11.12 -10.53 -1.40
CA TYR A 327 -10.16 -11.23 -0.54
C TYR A 327 -10.89 -11.97 0.60
N ALA A 328 -10.79 -13.29 0.61
CA ALA A 328 -11.45 -14.17 1.56
C ALA A 328 -10.55 -14.66 2.71
N GLY A 329 -9.23 -14.43 2.63
CA GLY A 329 -8.29 -14.76 3.71
C GLY A 329 -8.47 -13.88 4.95
N LYS A 330 -7.73 -14.18 6.02
CA LYS A 330 -7.87 -13.48 7.30
C LYS A 330 -7.20 -12.11 7.27
N ILE A 331 -7.81 -11.10 7.87
CA ILE A 331 -7.21 -9.77 8.07
C ILE A 331 -7.11 -9.52 9.56
N VAL A 332 -5.88 -9.49 10.07
CA VAL A 332 -5.55 -9.21 11.46
C VAL A 332 -4.97 -7.81 11.57
N HIS A 333 -5.39 -7.04 12.57
CA HIS A 333 -4.77 -5.76 12.90
C HIS A 333 -4.05 -5.88 14.23
N TYR A 334 -2.73 -5.69 14.23
CA TYR A 334 -1.89 -5.68 15.41
C TYR A 334 -1.59 -4.24 15.85
N VAL A 335 -1.81 -3.96 17.14
CA VAL A 335 -1.89 -2.62 17.72
C VAL A 335 -3.16 -1.93 17.27
N ALA A 336 -4.18 -1.98 18.13
CA ALA A 336 -5.41 -1.27 17.89
C ALA A 336 -5.11 0.23 17.76
N PRO A 337 -5.69 0.91 16.76
CA PRO A 337 -5.53 2.35 16.71
C PRO A 337 -6.22 2.96 17.93
N SER A 338 -5.80 4.17 18.32
CA SER A 338 -6.41 4.91 19.43
C SER A 338 -7.85 5.40 19.16
N ILE A 339 -8.69 4.55 18.54
CA ILE A 339 -10.04 4.81 18.04
C ILE A 339 -11.00 5.24 19.13
N TRP A 340 -10.74 4.85 20.39
CA TRP A 340 -11.53 5.32 21.53
C TRP A 340 -11.54 6.85 21.64
N VAL A 341 -10.50 7.51 21.14
CA VAL A 341 -10.39 8.98 21.13
C VAL A 341 -11.22 9.61 20.00
N TRP A 342 -11.49 8.91 18.88
CA TRP A 342 -11.75 9.62 17.61
C TRP A 342 -13.13 9.44 16.95
N ARG A 343 -13.96 8.40 17.22
CA ARG A 343 -15.41 8.28 16.83
C ARG A 343 -15.94 6.83 16.91
N LYS A 344 -17.13 6.63 17.51
CA LYS A 344 -17.87 5.33 17.55
C LYS A 344 -18.05 4.66 16.17
N GLY A 345 -18.17 5.44 15.09
CA GLY A 345 -18.34 4.91 13.73
C GLY A 345 -17.15 4.08 13.20
N ARG A 346 -15.92 4.35 13.68
CA ARG A 346 -14.73 3.61 13.27
C ARG A 346 -14.70 2.17 13.81
N ILE A 347 -15.27 1.93 15.00
CA ILE A 347 -15.38 0.59 15.60
C ILE A 347 -16.19 -0.34 14.68
N LYS A 348 -17.34 0.14 14.19
CA LYS A 348 -18.19 -0.62 13.24
C LYS A 348 -17.46 -0.92 11.93
N GLU A 349 -16.70 0.03 11.41
CA GLU A 349 -15.93 -0.15 10.17
C GLU A 349 -14.82 -1.19 10.32
N LEU A 350 -14.11 -1.22 11.46
CA LEU A 350 -13.13 -2.26 11.76
C LEU A 350 -13.79 -3.63 11.89
N ALA A 351 -14.86 -3.72 12.68
CA ALA A 351 -15.58 -4.99 12.91
C ALA A 351 -16.13 -5.61 11.62
N LYS A 352 -16.49 -4.78 10.62
CA LYS A 352 -16.94 -5.25 9.30
C LYS A 352 -15.82 -5.80 8.41
N ARG A 353 -14.54 -5.59 8.75
CA ARG A 353 -13.41 -5.76 7.83
C ARG A 353 -12.34 -6.71 8.33
N LEU A 354 -12.08 -6.66 9.64
CA LEU A 354 -11.09 -7.48 10.31
C LEU A 354 -11.69 -8.81 10.76
N ASP A 355 -10.85 -9.83 10.87
CA ASP A 355 -11.18 -11.11 11.51
C ASP A 355 -10.64 -11.19 12.95
N LEU A 356 -9.62 -10.39 13.27
CA LEU A 356 -9.01 -10.33 14.60
C LEU A 356 -8.37 -8.96 14.82
N LEU A 357 -8.57 -8.41 16.01
CA LEU A 357 -7.90 -7.21 16.49
C LEU A 357 -7.05 -7.57 17.72
N LEU A 358 -5.76 -7.25 17.66
CA LEU A 358 -4.83 -7.45 18.77
C LEU A 358 -4.55 -6.10 19.42
N THR A 359 -4.96 -5.99 20.69
CA THR A 359 -4.87 -4.77 21.50
C THR A 359 -3.65 -4.82 22.41
N ILE A 360 -3.04 -3.66 22.66
CA ILE A 360 -1.87 -3.53 23.56
C ILE A 360 -2.21 -2.82 24.87
N LEU A 361 -3.44 -2.31 25.00
CA LEU A 361 -3.96 -1.76 26.25
C LEU A 361 -5.15 -2.59 26.73
N PRO A 362 -5.25 -2.88 28.04
CA PRO A 362 -6.23 -3.83 28.57
C PRO A 362 -7.68 -3.36 28.44
N PHE A 363 -7.91 -2.04 28.43
CA PHE A 363 -9.26 -1.47 28.32
C PHE A 363 -9.79 -1.42 26.87
N GLU A 364 -8.92 -1.53 25.86
CA GLU A 364 -9.30 -1.39 24.44
C GLU A 364 -10.36 -2.40 24.03
N LYS A 365 -10.23 -3.64 24.52
CA LYS A 365 -11.19 -4.74 24.26
C LYS A 365 -12.63 -4.36 24.61
N LYS A 366 -12.84 -3.59 25.68
CA LYS A 366 -14.18 -3.20 26.15
C LYS A 366 -14.91 -2.32 25.14
N TYR A 367 -14.20 -1.52 24.35
CA TYR A 367 -14.82 -0.69 23.31
C TYR A 367 -15.39 -1.51 22.15
N PHE A 368 -14.95 -2.74 21.95
CA PHE A 368 -15.43 -3.62 20.88
C PHE A 368 -16.45 -4.65 21.37
N ALA A 369 -16.82 -4.64 22.65
CA ALA A 369 -17.70 -5.63 23.27
C ALA A 369 -19.10 -5.72 22.63
N HIS A 370 -19.56 -4.66 21.96
CA HIS A 370 -20.83 -4.61 21.23
C HIS A 370 -20.71 -5.04 19.75
N THR A 371 -19.57 -5.64 19.37
CA THR A 371 -19.32 -6.12 18.01
C THR A 371 -18.97 -7.60 18.02
N THR A 372 -19.13 -8.26 16.88
CA THR A 372 -18.73 -9.67 16.70
C THR A 372 -17.24 -9.86 16.43
N LEU A 373 -16.45 -8.78 16.39
CA LEU A 373 -15.03 -8.83 16.10
C LEU A 373 -14.27 -9.48 17.27
N PRO A 374 -13.54 -10.57 17.05
CA PRO A 374 -12.62 -11.09 18.05
C PRO A 374 -11.56 -10.04 18.40
N VAL A 375 -11.48 -9.66 19.68
CA VAL A 375 -10.48 -8.72 20.19
C VAL A 375 -9.71 -9.36 21.34
N LYS A 376 -8.38 -9.40 21.22
CA LYS A 376 -7.48 -10.02 22.21
C LYS A 376 -6.42 -9.04 22.67
N TYR A 377 -6.35 -8.84 23.99
CA TYR A 377 -5.24 -8.14 24.64
C TYR A 377 -4.02 -9.05 24.69
N VAL A 378 -2.93 -8.63 24.05
CA VAL A 378 -1.71 -9.45 23.93
C VAL A 378 -0.61 -9.07 24.93
N GLY A 379 -0.75 -7.92 25.61
CA GLY A 379 0.31 -7.32 26.42
C GLY A 379 0.85 -6.05 25.76
N HIS A 380 1.68 -5.30 26.48
CA HIS A 380 2.27 -4.07 25.97
C HIS A 380 3.76 -4.28 25.62
N PRO A 381 4.20 -4.05 24.36
CA PRO A 381 5.58 -4.31 23.94
C PRO A 381 6.67 -3.62 24.77
N LEU A 382 6.40 -2.41 25.24
CA LEU A 382 7.35 -1.65 26.08
C LEU A 382 7.71 -2.32 27.41
N ILE A 383 6.87 -3.21 27.95
CA ILE A 383 7.20 -3.93 29.19
C ILE A 383 8.43 -4.80 28.95
N GLN A 384 8.40 -5.59 27.88
CA GLN A 384 9.52 -6.44 27.50
C GLN A 384 10.75 -5.60 27.12
N ALA A 385 10.56 -4.51 26.37
CA ALA A 385 11.67 -3.64 25.97
C ALA A 385 12.42 -3.02 27.16
N ILE A 386 11.72 -2.74 28.27
CA ILE A 386 12.34 -2.25 29.52
C ILE A 386 12.97 -3.39 30.31
N GLU A 387 12.31 -4.56 30.39
CA GLU A 387 12.83 -5.74 31.11
C GLU A 387 14.11 -6.30 30.47
N GLU A 388 14.24 -6.24 29.14
CA GLU A 388 15.40 -6.71 28.38
C GLU A 388 16.49 -5.64 28.22
N HIS A 389 16.25 -4.40 28.67
CA HIS A 389 17.24 -3.33 28.58
C HIS A 389 18.43 -3.61 29.49
N SER A 390 19.63 -3.59 28.91
CA SER A 390 20.88 -3.74 29.64
C SER A 390 21.30 -2.41 30.26
N TYR A 391 21.06 -2.24 31.55
CA TYR A 391 21.41 -1.03 32.30
C TYR A 391 22.91 -0.88 32.44
N VAL A 392 23.42 0.30 32.11
CA VAL A 392 24.83 0.64 32.22
C VAL A 392 25.11 1.34 33.54
N SER A 393 26.04 0.86 34.37
CA SER A 393 26.27 1.41 35.71
C SER A 393 27.02 2.75 35.74
N ASP A 394 27.93 2.98 34.79
CA ASP A 394 28.77 4.20 34.71
C ASP A 394 28.10 5.36 33.92
N TRP A 395 26.81 5.22 33.59
CA TRP A 395 26.12 6.15 32.70
C TRP A 395 26.10 7.60 33.20
N LYS A 396 26.01 7.81 34.52
CA LYS A 396 26.03 9.15 35.14
C LYS A 396 27.36 9.86 34.91
N GLU A 397 28.46 9.16 35.18
CA GLU A 397 29.82 9.68 34.96
C GLU A 397 30.00 10.08 33.48
N ARG A 398 29.55 9.22 32.57
CA ARG A 398 29.61 9.47 31.12
C ARG A 398 28.77 10.67 30.66
N CYS A 399 27.77 11.07 31.44
CA CYS A 399 26.94 12.25 31.18
C CYS A 399 27.33 13.47 32.03
N GLY A 400 28.38 13.37 32.86
CA GLY A 400 28.83 14.42 33.77
C GLY A 400 27.91 14.64 34.98
N LEU A 401 27.02 13.69 35.29
CA LEU A 401 26.12 13.74 36.44
C LEU A 401 26.83 13.27 37.71
N ASP A 402 26.52 13.90 38.84
CA ASP A 402 27.00 13.49 40.16
C ASP A 402 26.22 12.25 40.62
N GLY A 403 26.90 11.14 40.89
CA GLY A 403 26.27 9.89 41.33
C GLY A 403 25.46 10.01 42.63
N LYS A 404 25.75 11.00 43.48
CA LYS A 404 25.15 11.17 44.82
C LYS A 404 23.96 12.13 44.83
N LYS A 405 23.83 13.02 43.84
CA LYS A 405 22.75 14.01 43.81
C LYS A 405 21.47 13.44 43.18
N PRO A 406 20.29 13.68 43.75
CA PRO A 406 19.03 13.29 43.13
C PRO A 406 18.81 14.04 41.80
N ILE A 407 18.17 13.36 40.84
CA ILE A 407 18.00 13.88 39.47
C ILE A 407 16.56 14.34 39.25
N LEU A 408 16.40 15.57 38.73
CA LEU A 408 15.18 16.02 38.08
C LEU A 408 15.36 15.91 36.57
N SER A 409 14.59 15.04 35.92
CA SER A 409 14.71 14.82 34.48
C SER A 409 13.68 15.60 33.67
N ILE A 410 14.11 16.10 32.50
CA ILE A 410 13.27 16.81 31.53
C ILE A 410 13.18 15.98 30.25
N PHE A 411 11.95 15.65 29.84
CA PHE A 411 11.65 14.99 28.58
C PHE A 411 10.80 15.90 27.69
N PRO A 412 11.40 16.72 26.81
CA PRO A 412 10.68 17.75 26.07
C PRO A 412 9.85 17.22 24.90
N GLY A 413 10.03 15.96 24.53
CA GLY A 413 9.35 15.33 23.40
C GLY A 413 10.31 14.85 22.32
N SER A 414 9.75 14.16 21.34
CA SER A 414 10.50 13.50 20.26
C SER A 414 10.46 14.29 18.95
N ARG A 415 9.46 15.17 18.81
CA ARG A 415 9.22 15.96 17.60
C ARG A 415 9.59 17.41 17.82
N LYS A 416 10.02 18.07 16.74
CA LYS A 416 10.35 19.51 16.74
C LYS A 416 9.26 20.37 17.40
N SER A 417 8.00 20.18 17.01
CA SER A 417 6.87 20.94 17.56
C SER A 417 6.60 20.65 19.04
N GLU A 418 6.87 19.42 19.51
CA GLU A 418 6.72 19.09 20.93
C GLU A 418 7.77 19.85 21.75
N ILE A 419 9.01 19.88 21.29
CA ILE A 419 10.12 20.61 21.92
C ILE A 419 9.84 22.11 21.94
N GLU A 420 9.46 22.70 20.81
CA GLU A 420 9.15 24.14 20.70
C GLU A 420 8.03 24.57 21.65
N ASN A 421 7.03 23.72 21.85
CA ASN A 421 5.87 24.05 22.68
C ASN A 421 6.08 23.79 24.18
N ASN A 422 6.99 22.89 24.58
CA ASN A 422 7.11 22.44 25.97
C ASN A 422 8.44 22.84 26.64
N LEU A 423 9.57 22.74 25.93
CA LEU A 423 10.88 22.76 26.57
C LEU A 423 11.15 24.06 27.33
N LEU A 424 10.82 25.22 26.75
CA LEU A 424 11.06 26.51 27.41
C LEU A 424 10.29 26.63 28.74
N ILE A 425 9.06 26.10 28.79
CA ILE A 425 8.22 26.15 29.98
C ILE A 425 8.73 25.15 31.03
N GLN A 426 9.12 23.95 30.60
CA GLN A 426 9.74 22.96 31.48
C GLN A 426 10.99 23.51 32.15
N LEU A 427 11.89 24.13 31.37
CA LEU A 427 13.10 24.78 31.87
C LEU A 427 12.77 25.90 32.85
N LYS A 428 11.87 26.82 32.50
CA LYS A 428 11.45 27.89 33.42
C LYS A 428 10.86 27.36 34.73
N SER A 429 10.13 26.24 34.67
CA SER A 429 9.53 25.62 35.84
C SER A 429 10.58 25.04 36.79
N VAL A 430 11.69 24.53 36.26
CA VAL A 430 12.75 23.92 37.08
C VAL A 430 13.84 24.91 37.52
N LYS A 431 13.94 26.10 36.89
CA LYS A 431 15.02 27.07 37.15
C LYS A 431 15.09 27.58 38.59
N GLN A 432 13.95 27.67 39.26
CA GLN A 432 13.84 28.18 40.62
C GLN A 432 13.69 27.06 41.66
N MET A 433 14.01 25.82 41.29
CA MET A 433 13.88 24.67 42.17
C MET A 433 15.11 24.45 43.04
N ASP A 434 14.94 23.58 44.03
CA ASP A 434 15.95 23.20 45.00
C ASP A 434 17.28 22.83 44.33
N GLN A 435 18.35 23.55 44.70
CA GLN A 435 19.70 23.33 44.19
C GLN A 435 20.34 22.02 44.69
N SER A 436 19.68 21.31 45.61
CA SER A 436 20.05 19.94 45.99
C SER A 436 19.87 18.94 44.84
N LEU A 437 19.00 19.24 43.87
CA LEU A 437 18.77 18.45 42.67
C LEU A 437 19.71 18.87 41.54
N GLN A 438 20.11 17.89 40.73
CA GLN A 438 20.74 18.16 39.43
C GLN A 438 19.70 17.95 38.31
N VAL A 439 19.75 18.80 37.28
CA VAL A 439 18.80 18.75 36.16
C VAL A 439 19.40 17.99 34.99
N ALA A 440 18.70 16.98 34.49
CA ALA A 440 19.12 16.18 33.34
C ALA A 440 18.09 16.27 32.20
N LEU A 441 18.55 16.55 30.98
CA LEU A 441 17.69 16.71 29.81
C LEU A 441 17.91 15.57 28.81
N SER A 442 16.83 14.85 28.50
CA SER A 442 16.83 13.77 27.51
C SER A 442 16.60 14.31 26.10
N ILE A 443 17.33 13.79 25.11
CA ILE A 443 17.07 14.05 23.68
C ILE A 443 16.74 12.74 22.96
N ALA A 444 15.53 12.63 22.43
CA ALA A 444 15.10 11.43 21.71
C ALA A 444 15.70 11.32 20.29
N ASN A 445 15.97 12.45 19.63
CA ASN A 445 16.51 12.51 18.27
C ASN A 445 17.72 13.46 18.22
N PRO A 446 18.95 12.95 17.99
CA PRO A 446 20.16 13.77 17.94
C PRO A 446 20.08 14.94 16.95
N LYS A 447 19.29 14.82 15.87
CA LYS A 447 19.10 15.90 14.89
C LYS A 447 18.42 17.15 15.47
N LEU A 448 17.77 17.03 16.63
CA LEU A 448 17.08 18.13 17.31
C LEU A 448 17.93 18.80 18.38
N GLU A 449 19.15 18.31 18.63
CA GLU A 449 20.08 18.88 19.61
C GLU A 449 20.35 20.38 19.40
N PRO A 450 20.59 20.89 18.16
CA PRO A 450 20.81 22.33 17.97
C PRO A 450 19.65 23.21 18.43
N LEU A 451 18.41 22.75 18.20
CA LEU A 451 17.20 23.45 18.63
C LEU A 451 17.09 23.45 20.17
N ILE A 452 17.36 22.32 20.80
CA ILE A 452 17.32 22.20 22.26
C ILE A 452 18.39 23.10 22.89
N THR A 453 19.62 23.08 22.38
CA THR A 453 20.71 23.94 22.82
C THR A 453 20.35 25.43 22.73
N GLN A 454 19.68 25.84 21.65
CA GLN A 454 19.18 27.20 21.50
C GLN A 454 18.15 27.56 22.58
N ILE A 455 17.16 26.70 22.82
CA ILE A 455 16.10 26.95 23.83
C ILE A 455 16.68 26.96 25.25
N VAL A 456 17.63 26.07 25.56
CA VAL A 456 18.32 26.04 26.86
C VAL A 456 19.08 27.34 27.09
N LYS A 457 19.81 27.83 26.08
CA LYS A 457 20.47 29.15 26.16
C LYS A 457 19.49 30.29 26.43
N GLN A 458 18.33 30.29 25.75
CA GLN A 458 17.28 31.30 25.94
C GLN A 458 16.65 31.26 27.33
N SER A 459 16.56 30.08 27.95
CA SER A 459 16.08 29.94 29.32
C SER A 459 17.10 30.42 30.37
N GLY A 460 18.34 30.70 29.96
CA GLY A 460 19.44 31.16 30.81
C GLY A 460 19.99 30.06 31.72
N PHE A 461 19.97 28.81 31.25
CA PHE A 461 20.65 27.67 31.87
C PHE A 461 22.03 27.46 31.22
N HIS A 462 23.00 27.00 32.01
CA HIS A 462 24.36 26.71 31.56
C HIS A 462 24.61 25.20 31.50
N TRP A 463 24.94 24.70 30.30
CA TRP A 463 25.29 23.29 30.07
C TRP A 463 26.49 22.85 30.91
N GLY A 464 26.40 21.64 31.48
CA GLY A 464 27.48 21.03 32.26
C GLY A 464 27.69 21.66 33.64
N LYS A 465 26.86 22.64 34.03
CA LYS A 465 26.85 23.23 35.37
C LYS A 465 25.50 23.05 36.05
N GLU A 466 24.45 23.53 35.39
CA GLU A 466 23.09 23.53 35.94
C GLU A 466 22.22 22.46 35.27
N ILE A 467 22.50 22.18 34.00
CA ILE A 467 21.76 21.20 33.20
C ILE A 467 22.73 20.27 32.45
N PHE A 468 22.46 18.98 32.54
CA PHE A 468 23.27 17.92 31.95
C PHE A 468 22.53 17.27 30.79
N PHE A 469 23.24 17.03 29.70
CA PHE A 469 22.68 16.38 28.53
C PHE A 469 22.75 14.86 28.69
N VAL A 470 21.63 14.18 28.42
CA VAL A 470 21.56 12.71 28.42
C VAL A 470 21.13 12.22 27.03
N PRO A 471 22.03 11.49 26.32
CA PRO A 471 21.71 10.85 25.05
C PRO A 471 20.54 9.87 25.15
N SER A 472 19.83 9.65 24.04
CA SER A 472 18.74 8.66 23.96
C SER A 472 19.15 7.23 24.36
N LEU A 473 20.44 6.91 24.26
CA LEU A 473 21.01 5.63 24.69
C LEU A 473 20.78 5.36 26.19
N PHE A 474 20.89 6.38 27.04
CA PHE A 474 20.74 6.27 28.50
C PHE A 474 19.35 6.67 28.99
N ARG A 475 18.35 6.67 28.11
CA ARG A 475 17.01 7.17 28.46
C ARG A 475 16.36 6.35 29.57
N TYR A 476 16.58 5.03 29.61
CA TYR A 476 15.95 4.16 30.62
C TYR A 476 16.67 4.23 31.97
N GLU A 477 17.99 4.39 31.95
CA GLU A 477 18.80 4.73 33.12
C GLU A 477 18.31 6.04 33.73
N LEU A 478 18.20 7.09 32.91
CA LEU A 478 17.70 8.39 33.36
C LEU A 478 16.30 8.28 33.94
N MET A 479 15.36 7.64 33.24
CA MET A 479 13.99 7.48 33.74
C MET A 479 13.98 6.75 35.10
N ARG A 480 14.67 5.60 35.19
CA ARG A 480 14.69 4.74 36.37
C ARG A 480 15.30 5.42 37.59
N GLU A 481 16.35 6.21 37.41
CA GLU A 481 17.11 6.83 38.49
C GLU A 481 16.72 8.28 38.77
N SER A 482 15.72 8.81 38.04
CA SER A 482 15.15 10.12 38.33
C SER A 482 14.39 10.11 39.64
N HIS A 483 14.63 11.12 40.47
CA HIS A 483 13.85 11.38 41.68
C HIS A 483 12.45 11.86 41.32
N THR A 484 12.37 12.73 40.31
CA THR A 484 11.13 13.17 39.68
C THR A 484 11.42 13.52 38.20
N ALA A 485 10.38 13.54 37.38
CA ALA A 485 10.45 13.91 35.99
C ALA A 485 9.43 15.01 35.63
N ILE A 486 9.77 15.85 34.66
CA ILE A 486 8.81 16.67 33.92
C ILE A 486 8.86 16.26 32.45
N ALA A 487 7.72 15.86 31.90
CA ALA A 487 7.71 15.19 30.61
C ALA A 487 6.51 15.57 29.74
N THR A 488 6.78 15.69 28.45
CA THR A 488 5.74 15.94 27.46
C THR A 488 4.77 14.76 27.36
N CYS A 489 3.46 15.00 27.33
CA CYS A 489 2.45 13.95 27.22
C CYS A 489 2.68 13.06 25.98
N GLY A 490 2.85 11.76 26.19
CA GLY A 490 3.12 10.78 25.15
C GLY A 490 3.56 9.44 25.73
N THR A 491 4.17 8.60 24.89
CA THR A 491 4.68 7.27 25.27
C THR A 491 5.67 7.34 26.44
N VAL A 492 6.45 8.42 26.53
CA VAL A 492 7.43 8.64 27.60
C VAL A 492 6.79 8.59 28.99
N ILE A 493 5.55 9.06 29.14
CA ILE A 493 4.84 9.02 30.44
C ILE A 493 4.53 7.59 30.86
N PHE A 494 4.21 6.73 29.89
CA PHE A 494 3.97 5.32 30.15
C PHE A 494 5.26 4.59 30.55
N GLU A 495 6.38 4.90 29.87
CA GLU A 495 7.70 4.36 30.23
C GLU A 495 8.14 4.79 31.63
N LEU A 496 7.97 6.07 31.98
CA LEU A 496 8.21 6.60 33.34
C LEU A 496 7.33 5.89 34.38
N GLY A 497 6.05 5.64 34.07
CA GLY A 497 5.15 4.87 34.93
C GLY A 497 5.57 3.41 35.13
N LEU A 498 6.13 2.76 34.10
CA LEU A 498 6.67 1.39 34.21
C LEU A 498 7.92 1.36 35.09
N LEU A 499 8.72 2.43 35.08
CA LEU A 499 9.92 2.58 35.91
C LEU A 499 9.65 3.14 37.31
N ASN A 500 8.39 3.44 37.63
CA ASN A 500 7.93 3.98 38.92
C ASN A 500 8.45 5.40 39.21
N THR A 501 8.66 6.20 38.18
CA THR A 501 9.20 7.55 38.27
C THR A 501 8.07 8.57 38.45
N PRO A 502 7.97 9.26 39.60
CA PRO A 502 7.01 10.34 39.79
C PRO A 502 7.20 11.40 38.71
N THR A 503 6.11 11.81 38.05
CA THR A 503 6.20 12.65 36.85
C THR A 503 5.14 13.74 36.86
N VAL A 504 5.53 14.97 36.51
CA VAL A 504 4.60 16.03 36.10
C VAL A 504 4.47 16.02 34.58
N VAL A 505 3.25 15.86 34.10
CA VAL A 505 2.96 15.77 32.65
C VAL A 505 2.65 17.16 32.11
N THR A 506 3.35 17.58 31.05
CA THR A 506 3.08 18.85 30.36
C THR A 506 2.71 18.61 28.91
N TYR A 507 1.82 19.41 28.33
CA TYR A 507 1.65 19.43 26.88
C TYR A 507 1.12 20.78 26.38
N GLY A 508 2.01 21.59 25.80
CA GLY A 508 1.65 22.86 25.18
C GLY A 508 0.87 22.67 23.88
N LEU A 509 -0.44 22.98 23.91
CA LEU A 509 -1.30 22.92 22.73
C LEU A 509 -1.30 24.26 21.98
N THR A 510 -1.14 24.23 20.65
CA THR A 510 -1.43 25.42 19.82
C THR A 510 -2.93 25.73 19.82
N HIS A 511 -3.32 26.98 19.57
CA HIS A 511 -4.75 27.39 19.58
C HIS A 511 -5.58 26.57 18.61
N LEU A 512 -5.03 26.30 17.43
CA LEU A 512 -5.67 25.50 16.41
C LEU A 512 -5.84 24.04 16.87
N ASN A 513 -4.82 23.44 17.49
CA ASN A 513 -4.90 22.05 17.96
C ASN A 513 -5.91 21.89 19.10
N TYR A 514 -5.94 22.83 20.06
CA TYR A 514 -6.94 22.84 21.12
C TYR A 514 -8.36 23.02 20.55
N PHE A 515 -8.54 23.98 19.64
CA PHE A 515 -9.82 24.24 19.00
C PHE A 515 -10.32 23.02 18.21
N LEU A 516 -9.47 22.42 17.36
CA LEU A 516 -9.84 21.25 16.57
C LEU A 516 -10.13 20.04 17.46
N GLY A 517 -9.31 19.77 18.47
CA GLY A 517 -9.53 18.66 19.40
C GLY A 517 -10.87 18.75 20.12
N ARG A 518 -11.18 19.94 20.69
CA ARG A 518 -12.39 20.16 21.48
C ARG A 518 -13.65 20.30 20.62
N TYR A 519 -13.60 21.08 19.53
CA TYR A 519 -14.81 21.45 18.79
C TYR A 519 -15.03 20.63 17.51
N ALA A 520 -13.97 20.32 16.75
CA ALA A 520 -14.09 19.54 15.51
C ALA A 520 -14.11 18.03 15.74
N PHE A 521 -13.30 17.55 16.69
CA PHE A 521 -13.17 16.13 17.01
C PHE A 521 -13.94 15.70 18.27
N ARG A 522 -14.41 16.66 19.08
CA ARG A 522 -15.17 16.43 20.33
C ARG A 522 -14.46 15.44 21.26
N ILE A 523 -13.14 15.56 21.35
CA ILE A 523 -12.32 14.72 22.22
C ILE A 523 -12.56 15.15 23.66
N VAL A 524 -13.25 14.31 24.43
CA VAL A 524 -13.41 14.45 25.88
C VAL A 524 -12.79 13.21 26.51
N LEU A 525 -11.61 13.38 27.08
CA LEU A 525 -10.91 12.30 27.79
C LEU A 525 -10.90 12.65 29.29
N PRO A 526 -11.10 11.65 30.18
CA PRO A 526 -11.05 11.87 31.63
C PRO A 526 -9.61 12.13 32.12
N ALA A 527 -8.62 11.71 31.35
CA ALA A 527 -7.20 11.95 31.54
C ALA A 527 -6.49 11.82 30.18
N TYR A 528 -5.28 12.35 30.06
CA TYR A 528 -4.52 12.34 28.81
C TYR A 528 -3.32 11.38 28.85
N SER A 529 -2.68 11.20 30.01
CA SER A 529 -1.59 10.24 30.13
C SER A 529 -2.12 8.80 30.19
N LEU A 530 -1.40 7.88 29.56
CA LEU A 530 -1.79 6.46 29.59
C LEU A 530 -1.80 5.90 31.02
N VAL A 531 -0.92 6.40 31.90
CA VAL A 531 -0.87 5.99 33.31
C VAL A 531 -2.21 6.27 33.98
N ASN A 532 -2.67 7.53 33.94
CA ASN A 532 -3.94 7.93 34.55
C ASN A 532 -5.16 7.27 33.88
N ILE A 533 -5.12 7.07 32.56
CA ILE A 533 -6.20 6.39 31.82
C ILE A 533 -6.33 4.92 32.26
N ILE A 534 -5.21 4.22 32.45
CA ILE A 534 -5.20 2.80 32.85
C ILE A 534 -5.66 2.63 34.30
N THR A 535 -5.16 3.46 35.20
CA THR A 535 -5.48 3.39 36.64
C THR A 535 -6.84 4.00 36.99
N LYS A 536 -7.38 4.85 36.10
CA LYS A 536 -8.60 5.66 36.28
C LYS A 536 -8.53 6.63 37.46
N GLU A 537 -7.34 7.12 37.77
CA GLU A 537 -7.11 8.12 38.80
C GLU A 537 -5.93 9.02 38.41
N THR A 538 -5.83 10.18 39.05
CA THR A 538 -4.70 11.09 38.84
C THR A 538 -3.48 10.59 39.63
N VAL A 539 -2.68 9.74 38.98
CA VAL A 539 -1.37 9.27 39.45
C VAL A 539 -0.32 10.34 39.23
N PHE A 540 -0.32 10.91 38.02
CA PHE A 540 0.55 12.02 37.66
C PHE A 540 -0.28 13.30 37.44
N PRO A 541 0.12 14.46 37.98
CA PRO A 541 -0.52 15.72 37.65
C PRO A 541 -0.32 16.06 36.17
N GLU A 542 -1.38 16.50 35.49
CA GLU A 542 -1.40 16.77 34.05
C GLU A 542 -1.71 18.25 33.76
N PHE A 543 -0.78 18.93 33.11
CA PHE A 543 -0.93 20.31 32.65
C PHE A 543 -0.98 20.33 31.13
N ILE A 544 -2.19 20.31 30.57
CA ILE A 544 -2.43 20.15 29.13
C ILE A 544 -3.29 21.30 28.66
N HIS A 545 -2.61 22.43 28.41
CA HIS A 545 -3.25 23.69 28.12
C HIS A 545 -2.52 24.45 27.02
N LYS A 546 -3.23 25.44 26.50
CA LYS A 546 -2.71 26.46 25.60
C LYS A 546 -1.62 27.29 26.28
N GLU A 547 -1.88 27.66 27.54
CA GLU A 547 -1.01 28.47 28.38
C GLU A 547 -0.74 27.66 29.64
N LEU A 548 0.44 27.05 29.69
CA LEU A 548 0.88 26.31 30.86
C LEU A 548 1.28 27.30 31.95
N ASN A 549 0.63 27.23 33.11
CA ASN A 549 0.97 28.06 34.25
C ASN A 549 2.22 27.50 34.96
N ILE A 550 3.34 28.22 34.83
CA ILE A 550 4.62 27.84 35.43
C ILE A 550 4.49 27.66 36.94
N ARG A 551 3.69 28.49 37.63
CA ARG A 551 3.52 28.42 39.09
C ARG A 551 2.83 27.13 39.51
N GLU A 552 1.81 26.70 38.79
CA GLU A 552 1.10 25.45 39.08
C GLU A 552 1.99 24.22 38.84
N ILE A 553 2.78 24.26 37.76
CA ILE A 553 3.78 23.21 37.48
C ILE A 553 4.83 23.15 38.60
N GLN A 554 5.31 24.31 39.07
CA GLN A 554 6.26 24.41 40.17
C GLN A 554 5.69 23.83 41.47
N ILE A 555 4.43 24.14 41.81
CA ILE A 555 3.76 23.58 42.98
C ILE A 555 3.70 22.04 42.87
N ALA A 556 3.24 21.51 41.73
CA ALA A 556 3.14 20.07 41.53
C ALA A 556 4.51 19.36 41.56
N LEU A 557 5.55 19.98 41.00
CA LEU A 557 6.91 19.45 41.09
C LEU A 557 7.42 19.46 42.54
N ASN A 558 7.24 20.56 43.28
CA ASN A 558 7.63 20.63 44.69
C ASN A 558 6.90 19.59 45.55
N GLU A 559 5.62 19.33 45.28
CA GLU A 559 4.86 18.25 45.90
C GLU A 559 5.53 16.88 45.66
N LEU A 560 5.87 16.56 44.41
CA LEU A 560 6.53 15.29 44.09
C LEU A 560 7.97 15.18 44.61
N ILE A 561 8.68 16.31 44.74
CA ILE A 561 10.08 16.35 45.19
C ILE A 561 10.17 16.17 46.70
N HIS A 562 9.38 16.93 47.47
CA HIS A 562 9.56 17.07 48.92
C HIS A 562 8.50 16.35 49.75
N HIS A 563 7.29 16.14 49.23
CA HIS A 563 6.20 15.56 50.01
C HIS A 563 6.11 14.04 49.80
N SER A 564 6.45 13.28 50.84
CA SER A 564 6.43 11.82 50.83
C SER A 564 5.08 11.24 50.38
N ALA A 565 3.95 11.83 50.81
CA ALA A 565 2.61 11.35 50.46
C ALA A 565 2.28 11.47 48.97
N ALA A 566 2.62 12.59 48.32
CA ALA A 566 2.35 12.77 46.88
C ALA A 566 3.21 11.82 46.03
N ARG A 567 4.48 11.65 46.44
CA ARG A 567 5.39 10.69 45.82
C ARG A 567 4.94 9.25 46.02
N GLU A 568 4.53 8.88 47.23
CA GLU A 568 4.03 7.55 47.56
C GLU A 568 2.77 7.23 46.75
N LYS A 569 1.84 8.18 46.63
CA LYS A 569 0.66 8.06 45.76
C LYS A 569 1.07 7.79 44.30
N ALA A 570 2.03 8.55 43.77
CA ALA A 570 2.52 8.35 42.41
C ALA A 570 3.16 6.95 42.23
N PHE A 571 3.95 6.51 43.21
CA PHE A 571 4.57 5.19 43.21
C PHE A 571 3.53 4.06 43.26
N LEU A 572 2.56 4.13 44.18
CA LEU A 572 1.49 3.15 44.30
C LEU A 572 0.62 3.11 43.05
N GLY A 573 0.34 4.26 42.43
CA GLY A 573 -0.36 4.34 41.16
C GLY A 573 0.42 3.68 40.01
N CYS A 574 1.74 3.87 39.95
CA CYS A 574 2.61 3.15 39.01
C CYS A 574 2.56 1.63 39.22
N LYS A 575 2.61 1.17 40.48
CA LYS A 575 2.49 -0.26 40.81
C LYS A 575 1.14 -0.85 40.43
N LYS A 576 0.05 -0.13 40.70
CA LYS A 576 -1.30 -0.50 40.27
C LYS A 576 -1.41 -0.59 38.75
N MET A 577 -0.82 0.36 38.01
CA MET A 577 -0.76 0.29 36.55
C MET A 577 -0.06 -0.99 36.09
N GLN A 578 1.11 -1.30 36.65
CA GLN A 578 1.86 -2.51 36.31
C GLN A 578 1.09 -3.80 36.64
N GLN A 579 0.31 -3.84 37.73
CA GLN A 579 -0.55 -4.97 38.08
C GLN A 579 -1.72 -5.15 37.10
N ILE A 580 -2.28 -4.06 36.57
CA ILE A 580 -3.34 -4.10 35.55
C ILE A 580 -2.79 -4.62 34.21
N LEU A 581 -1.53 -4.34 33.92
CA LEU A 581 -0.87 -4.76 32.68
C LEU A 581 -0.48 -6.25 32.74
N SER A 582 -0.63 -6.92 31.60
CA SER A 582 -0.21 -8.30 31.45
C SER A 582 1.32 -8.39 31.29
N LYS A 583 1.95 -9.29 32.05
CA LYS A 583 3.38 -9.67 31.87
C LYS A 583 3.63 -10.61 30.68
N LYS A 584 2.60 -10.94 29.89
CA LYS A 584 2.76 -11.75 28.68
C LYS A 584 3.60 -11.02 27.65
N ASN A 585 4.45 -11.77 26.95
CA ASN A 585 5.18 -11.29 25.79
C ASN A 585 4.20 -10.97 24.64
N ALA A 586 4.07 -9.68 24.31
CA ALA A 586 3.08 -9.17 23.35
C ALA A 586 3.25 -9.80 21.96
N SER A 587 4.49 -9.86 21.47
CA SER A 587 4.82 -10.43 20.15
C SER A 587 4.57 -11.94 20.09
N SER A 588 4.84 -12.67 21.18
CA SER A 588 4.58 -14.12 21.26
C SER A 588 3.08 -14.44 21.28
N GLU A 589 2.28 -13.70 22.06
CA GLU A 589 0.82 -13.85 22.06
C GLU A 589 0.19 -13.41 20.73
N ALA A 590 0.71 -12.35 20.11
CA ALA A 590 0.29 -11.92 18.77
C ALA A 590 0.59 -13.00 17.72
N ALA A 591 1.82 -13.54 17.69
CA ALA A 591 2.21 -14.63 16.79
C ALA A 591 1.30 -15.85 16.96
N ARG A 592 1.05 -16.27 18.21
CA ARG A 592 0.14 -17.38 18.52
C ARG A 592 -1.26 -17.13 17.96
N SER A 593 -1.83 -15.96 18.22
CA SER A 593 -3.20 -15.62 17.80
C SER A 593 -3.33 -15.51 16.28
N ILE A 594 -2.32 -14.96 15.60
CA ILE A 594 -2.27 -14.90 14.13
C ILE A 594 -2.19 -16.31 13.54
N LEU A 595 -1.32 -17.17 14.07
CA LEU A 595 -1.19 -18.55 13.58
C LEU A 595 -2.45 -19.39 13.88
N GLU A 596 -3.14 -19.15 14.99
CA GLU A 596 -4.40 -19.83 15.32
C GLU A 596 -5.53 -19.45 14.34
N ILE A 597 -5.69 -18.18 13.98
CA ILE A 597 -6.81 -17.75 13.13
C ILE A 597 -6.63 -18.07 11.63
N VAL A 598 -5.38 -18.23 11.19
CA VAL A 598 -5.03 -18.53 9.79
C VAL A 598 -4.89 -20.03 9.49
N LYS A 599 -5.02 -20.89 10.50
CA LYS A 599 -5.23 -22.34 10.32
C LYS A 599 -6.60 -22.55 9.66
#